data_AF-A0A6G3ZCE7-F1
#
_entry.id   AF-A0A6G3ZCE7-F1
#
_cell.length_a   1.000
_cell.length_b   1.000
_cell.length_c   1.000
_cell.angle_alpha   90.00
_cell.angle_beta   90.00
_cell.angle_gamma   90.00
#
_symmetry.space_group_name_H-M   'P 1'
#
loop_
_entity.id
_entity.type
_entity.pdbx_description
1 polymer ?
#
loop_
_entity_poly.entity_id
_entity_poly.type
_entity_poly.pdbx_seq_one_letter_code
_entity_poly.pdbx_strand_id
1 'polypeptide(L)'
;MTQTIWPGDPHPLGATWDGSGTNFALFAENATAVLLCLFDEQGHETQIKLPEVSNYVWHGYLPGIGPGQRYGFRVEGVYEPELGKRFNAHKLLLDPYAKAIAGDVQHGSAIFGYLIGEITQEDRDLDYSELDDVDIIPKCTEKNERIQNSLESLFQQADILRRQAGRFPFLETKRLATTTQN
;
A
#
# COMPACT_ATOMS: atom_id res chain seq x y z
N MET A 1 -8.85 -18.60 10.08
CA MET A 1 -9.33 -18.00 11.35
C MET A 1 -10.26 -16.88 10.96
N THR A 2 -11.47 -16.80 11.52
CA THR A 2 -12.42 -15.70 11.24
C THR A 2 -11.92 -14.44 11.93
N GLN A 3 -11.37 -13.51 11.15
CA GLN A 3 -10.91 -12.23 11.65
C GLN A 3 -12.12 -11.41 12.08
N THR A 4 -12.19 -11.05 13.37
CA THR A 4 -13.31 -10.27 13.92
C THR A 4 -13.04 -8.80 13.66
N ILE A 5 -13.95 -8.14 12.92
CA ILE A 5 -13.91 -6.70 12.66
C ILE A 5 -14.84 -5.96 13.62
N TRP A 6 -14.37 -4.83 14.14
CA TRP A 6 -15.13 -3.91 14.99
C TRP A 6 -15.56 -2.68 14.19
N PRO A 7 -16.55 -1.89 14.67
CA PRO A 7 -17.03 -0.70 13.98
C PRO A 7 -15.94 0.30 13.58
N GLY A 8 -14.94 0.52 14.46
CA GLY A 8 -13.91 1.54 14.23
C GLY A 8 -14.47 2.95 14.17
N ASP A 9 -13.68 3.87 13.62
CA ASP A 9 -14.01 5.29 13.51
C ASP A 9 -13.88 5.80 12.07
N PRO A 10 -14.73 6.73 11.62
CA PRO A 10 -14.63 7.32 10.29
C PRO A 10 -13.40 8.23 10.12
N HIS A 11 -12.74 8.60 11.22
CA HIS A 11 -11.58 9.48 11.20
C HIS A 11 -10.48 8.99 12.16
N PRO A 12 -9.19 9.21 11.82
CA PRO A 12 -8.70 9.82 10.58
C PRO A 12 -8.89 8.90 9.35
N LEU A 13 -8.84 9.48 8.15
CA LEU A 13 -8.89 8.71 6.90
C LEU A 13 -7.60 7.90 6.70
N GLY A 14 -7.76 6.76 6.03
CA GLY A 14 -6.72 5.77 5.77
C GLY A 14 -6.52 4.76 6.90
N ALA A 15 -5.41 4.01 6.84
CA ALA A 15 -5.00 3.10 7.89
C ALA A 15 -4.27 3.82 9.04
N THR A 16 -4.76 3.63 10.27
CA THR A 16 -4.18 4.21 11.50
C THR A 16 -4.04 3.16 12.59
N TRP A 17 -2.79 2.85 12.95
CA TRP A 17 -2.48 1.97 14.06
C TRP A 17 -2.46 2.70 15.41
N ASP A 18 -3.11 2.12 16.42
CA ASP A 18 -3.26 2.72 17.76
C ASP A 18 -2.38 2.06 18.85
N GLY A 19 -1.63 1.01 18.50
CA GLY A 19 -0.86 0.19 19.44
C GLY A 19 -1.42 -1.22 19.64
N SER A 20 -2.73 -1.41 19.46
CA SER A 20 -3.45 -2.68 19.66
C SER A 20 -4.03 -3.24 18.37
N GLY A 21 -4.31 -2.38 17.40
CA GLY A 21 -4.90 -2.74 16.12
C GLY A 21 -4.89 -1.56 15.16
N THR A 22 -5.50 -1.75 13.99
CA THR A 22 -5.56 -0.73 12.94
C THR A 22 -7.00 -0.38 12.62
N ASN A 23 -7.30 0.93 12.68
CA ASN A 23 -8.52 1.50 12.12
C ASN A 23 -8.31 1.77 10.62
N PHE A 24 -9.28 1.39 9.80
CA PHE A 24 -9.32 1.68 8.37
C PHE A 24 -10.53 2.56 8.08
N ALA A 25 -10.32 3.66 7.35
CA ALA A 25 -11.40 4.56 6.95
C ALA A 25 -11.20 5.04 5.50
N LEU A 26 -12.17 4.77 4.63
CA LEU A 26 -12.13 5.11 3.20
C LEU A 26 -13.37 5.92 2.81
N PHE A 27 -13.16 7.12 2.25
CA PHE A 27 -14.24 7.89 1.65
C PHE A 27 -14.67 7.27 0.31
N ALA A 28 -15.93 6.89 0.18
CA ALA A 28 -16.52 6.37 -1.05
C ALA A 28 -18.05 6.60 -1.09
N GLU A 29 -18.46 7.76 -1.58
CA GLU A 29 -19.87 8.22 -1.60
C GLU A 29 -20.80 7.32 -2.41
N ASN A 30 -20.39 6.89 -3.60
CA ASN A 30 -21.24 6.13 -4.51
C ASN A 30 -21.02 4.60 -4.44
N ALA A 31 -20.26 4.13 -3.45
CA ALA A 31 -19.99 2.70 -3.27
C ALA A 31 -21.20 1.97 -2.68
N THR A 32 -21.40 0.71 -3.07
CA THR A 32 -22.38 -0.19 -2.46
C THR A 32 -21.74 -1.11 -1.42
N ALA A 33 -20.44 -1.34 -1.52
CA ALA A 33 -19.63 -2.00 -0.49
C ALA A 33 -18.16 -1.61 -0.64
N VAL A 34 -17.44 -1.63 0.47
CA VAL A 34 -15.97 -1.56 0.50
C VAL A 34 -15.44 -2.82 1.16
N LEU A 35 -14.56 -3.52 0.44
CA LEU A 35 -13.82 -4.67 0.92
C LEU A 35 -12.39 -4.23 1.22
N LEU A 36 -11.97 -4.40 2.48
CA LEU A 36 -10.58 -4.31 2.88
C LEU A 36 -9.89 -5.63 2.52
N CYS A 37 -8.87 -5.56 1.68
CA CYS A 37 -8.07 -6.71 1.27
C CYS A 37 -6.77 -6.73 2.04
N LEU A 38 -6.56 -7.75 2.87
CA LEU A 38 -5.31 -7.99 3.59
C LEU A 38 -4.49 -9.07 2.90
N PHE A 39 -3.17 -8.88 2.87
CA PHE A 39 -2.24 -9.82 2.24
C PHE A 39 -1.29 -10.43 3.26
N ASP A 40 -1.19 -11.76 3.26
CA ASP A 40 -0.17 -12.47 4.04
C ASP A 40 1.22 -12.37 3.38
N GLU A 41 2.24 -13.02 3.96
CA GLU A 41 3.61 -13.00 3.43
C GLU A 41 3.71 -13.68 2.05
N GLN A 42 2.89 -14.71 1.82
CA GLN A 42 2.82 -15.47 0.57
C GLN A 42 2.04 -14.73 -0.53
N GLY A 43 1.36 -13.64 -0.18
CA GLY A 43 0.56 -12.83 -1.09
C GLY A 43 -0.90 -13.28 -1.20
N HIS A 44 -1.38 -14.19 -0.34
CA HIS A 44 -2.79 -14.58 -0.35
C HIS A 44 -3.65 -13.44 0.19
N GLU A 45 -4.73 -13.17 -0.54
CA GLU A 45 -5.72 -12.15 -0.19
C GLU A 45 -6.75 -12.71 0.80
N THR A 46 -7.05 -11.92 1.84
CA THR A 46 -8.24 -12.07 2.68
C THR A 46 -9.09 -10.82 2.56
N GLN A 47 -10.32 -10.97 2.09
CA GLN A 47 -11.26 -9.85 1.92
C GLN A 47 -12.19 -9.72 3.13
N ILE A 48 -12.29 -8.51 3.67
CA ILE A 48 -13.11 -8.19 4.84
C ILE A 48 -14.00 -7.02 4.48
N LYS A 49 -15.32 -7.21 4.51
CA LYS A 49 -16.27 -6.12 4.27
C LYS A 49 -16.24 -5.12 5.44
N LEU A 50 -16.07 -3.83 5.14
CA LEU A 50 -16.17 -2.78 6.15
C LEU A 50 -17.64 -2.66 6.62
N PRO A 51 -17.90 -2.75 7.93
CA PRO A 51 -19.26 -2.87 8.45
C PRO A 51 -20.02 -1.54 8.50
N GLU A 52 -19.32 -0.43 8.73
CA GLU A 52 -19.95 0.86 9.06
C GLU A 52 -19.70 1.92 8.00
N VAL A 53 -20.67 2.83 7.85
CA VAL A 53 -20.58 3.99 6.96
C VAL A 53 -21.11 5.23 7.66
N SER A 54 -20.25 6.24 7.81
CA SER A 54 -20.59 7.54 8.40
C SER A 54 -20.11 8.67 7.49
N ASN A 55 -21.01 9.57 7.07
CA ASN A 55 -20.68 10.68 6.14
C ASN A 55 -19.90 10.22 4.89
N TYR A 56 -20.37 9.12 4.27
CA TYR A 56 -19.74 8.48 3.10
C TYR A 56 -18.36 7.87 3.34
N VAL A 57 -17.92 7.80 4.60
CA VAL A 57 -16.70 7.12 5.00
C VAL A 57 -17.03 5.72 5.46
N TRP A 58 -16.51 4.73 4.76
CA TRP A 58 -16.56 3.33 5.12
C TRP A 58 -15.45 3.04 6.12
N HIS A 59 -15.77 2.42 7.25
CA HIS A 59 -14.78 2.20 8.30
C HIS A 59 -14.94 0.88 9.06
N GLY A 60 -13.84 0.49 9.69
CA GLY A 60 -13.74 -0.71 10.51
C GLY A 60 -12.40 -0.80 11.23
N TYR A 61 -12.40 -1.47 12.38
CA TYR A 61 -11.20 -1.66 13.20
C TYR A 61 -10.85 -3.14 13.30
N LEU A 62 -9.57 -3.45 13.10
CA LEU A 62 -9.03 -4.80 13.18
C LEU A 62 -8.03 -4.93 14.33
N PRO A 63 -8.40 -5.60 15.44
CA PRO A 63 -7.47 -5.92 16.52
C PRO A 63 -6.32 -6.80 16.01
N GLY A 64 -5.12 -6.57 16.53
CA GLY A 64 -3.93 -7.37 16.23
C GLY A 64 -3.29 -7.13 14.86
N ILE A 65 -3.91 -6.32 14.00
CA ILE A 65 -3.26 -5.82 12.79
C ILE A 65 -2.32 -4.69 13.17
N GLY A 66 -1.06 -4.82 12.77
CA GLY A 66 0.00 -3.89 13.12
C GLY A 66 0.74 -3.31 11.92
N PRO A 67 1.74 -2.48 12.17
CA PRO A 67 2.58 -1.87 11.14
C PRO A 67 3.23 -2.92 10.24
N GLY A 68 3.35 -2.60 8.95
CA GLY A 68 3.87 -3.50 7.93
C GLY A 68 2.83 -4.43 7.31
N GLN A 69 1.60 -4.51 7.86
CA GLN A 69 0.50 -5.23 7.20
C GLN A 69 0.26 -4.63 5.81
N ARG A 70 0.30 -5.48 4.78
CA ARG A 70 -0.02 -5.14 3.40
C ARG A 70 -1.54 -5.15 3.20
N TYR A 71 -2.07 -4.10 2.60
CA TYR A 71 -3.49 -4.00 2.32
C TYR A 71 -3.80 -3.23 1.03
N GLY A 72 -5.05 -3.33 0.59
CA GLY A 72 -5.68 -2.49 -0.43
C GLY A 72 -7.19 -2.55 -0.28
N PHE A 73 -7.92 -1.94 -1.20
CA PHE A 73 -9.39 -1.92 -1.19
C PHE A 73 -9.96 -2.44 -2.50
N ARG A 74 -11.07 -3.17 -2.42
CA ARG A 74 -11.96 -3.40 -3.58
C ARG A 74 -13.27 -2.68 -3.29
N VAL A 75 -13.75 -1.93 -4.27
CA VAL A 75 -14.93 -1.08 -4.09
C VAL A 75 -16.01 -1.51 -5.07
N GLU A 76 -17.13 -1.98 -4.53
CA GLU A 76 -18.31 -2.34 -5.29
C GLU A 76 -19.17 -1.10 -5.54
N GLY A 77 -19.85 -1.07 -6.68
CA GLY A 77 -20.79 -0.02 -7.04
C GLY A 77 -21.30 -0.20 -8.46
N VAL A 78 -22.07 0.77 -8.93
CA VAL A 78 -22.65 0.76 -10.28
C VAL A 78 -21.57 1.00 -11.33
N TYR A 79 -21.58 0.20 -12.40
CA TYR A 79 -20.79 0.42 -13.60
C TYR A 79 -21.70 0.93 -14.73
N GLU A 80 -21.71 2.25 -14.91
CA GLU A 80 -22.41 3.00 -15.98
C GLU A 80 -21.41 4.05 -16.52
N PRO A 81 -20.43 3.61 -17.33
CA PRO A 81 -19.30 4.44 -17.73
C PRO A 81 -19.71 5.67 -18.55
N GLU A 82 -20.83 5.61 -19.28
CA GLU A 82 -21.44 6.73 -20.01
C GLU A 82 -21.92 7.84 -19.08
N LEU A 83 -22.21 7.49 -17.81
CA LEU A 83 -22.60 8.42 -16.74
C LEU A 83 -21.45 8.69 -15.76
N GLY A 84 -20.24 8.24 -16.07
CA GLY A 84 -19.04 8.40 -15.25
C GLY A 84 -18.93 7.47 -14.05
N LYS A 85 -19.86 6.51 -13.87
CA LYS A 85 -19.79 5.53 -12.77
C LYS A 85 -18.96 4.32 -13.21
N ARG A 86 -17.81 4.11 -12.59
CA ARG A 86 -16.80 3.14 -13.07
C ARG A 86 -16.30 2.19 -11.98
N PHE A 87 -17.18 1.81 -11.05
CA PHE A 87 -16.82 0.88 -9.98
C PHE A 87 -16.50 -0.52 -10.55
N ASN A 88 -15.37 -1.08 -10.16
CA ASN A 88 -14.97 -2.42 -10.59
C ASN A 88 -14.21 -3.11 -9.44
N ALA A 89 -14.87 -4.09 -8.82
CA ALA A 89 -14.32 -4.81 -7.67
C ALA A 89 -13.20 -5.79 -8.05
N HIS A 90 -12.98 -6.08 -9.34
CA HIS A 90 -11.82 -6.85 -9.80
C HIS A 90 -10.52 -6.05 -9.71
N LYS A 91 -10.60 -4.73 -9.50
CA LYS A 91 -9.43 -3.86 -9.37
C LYS A 91 -9.10 -3.62 -7.91
N LEU A 92 -7.90 -4.00 -7.50
CA LEU A 92 -7.33 -3.66 -6.22
C LEU A 92 -6.92 -2.18 -6.24
N LEU A 93 -7.56 -1.39 -5.39
CA LEU A 93 -7.31 0.03 -5.26
C LEU A 93 -6.34 0.30 -4.12
N LEU A 94 -5.42 1.23 -4.37
CA LEU A 94 -4.59 1.82 -3.33
C LEU A 94 -5.44 2.75 -2.46
N ASP A 95 -5.13 2.80 -1.17
CA ASP A 95 -5.68 3.79 -0.27
C ASP A 95 -5.15 5.19 -0.66
N PRO A 96 -6.02 6.15 -0.99
CA PRO A 96 -5.61 7.54 -1.27
C PRO A 96 -4.88 8.21 -0.10
N TYR A 97 -5.09 7.69 1.12
CA TYR A 97 -4.49 8.17 2.37
C TYR A 97 -3.35 7.25 2.86
N ALA A 98 -2.86 6.34 2.01
CA ALA A 98 -1.76 5.46 2.36
C ALA A 98 -0.51 6.26 2.77
N LYS A 99 0.03 5.94 3.94
CA LYS A 99 1.32 6.47 4.41
C LYS A 99 2.51 5.83 3.68
N ALA A 100 2.26 4.70 3.02
CA ALA A 100 3.27 3.88 2.36
C ALA A 100 2.68 3.04 1.25
N ILE A 101 3.49 2.81 0.22
CA ILE A 101 3.22 1.86 -0.84
C ILE A 101 4.42 0.93 -0.93
N ALA A 102 4.15 -0.37 -1.00
CA ALA A 102 5.14 -1.43 -1.11
C ALA A 102 5.05 -2.10 -2.48
N GLY A 103 6.17 -2.05 -3.20
CA GLY A 103 6.31 -2.58 -4.56
C GLY A 103 6.13 -1.50 -5.64
N ASP A 104 6.39 -1.90 -6.88
CA ASP A 104 6.23 -1.06 -8.07
C ASP A 104 4.97 -1.45 -8.83
N VAL A 105 4.40 -0.49 -9.56
CA VAL A 105 3.32 -0.77 -10.51
C VAL A 105 3.89 -1.55 -11.68
N GLN A 106 3.36 -2.75 -11.90
CA GLN A 106 3.65 -3.52 -13.10
C GLN A 106 2.59 -3.25 -14.17
N HIS A 107 3.04 -3.08 -15.41
CA HIS A 107 2.13 -2.85 -16.53
C HIS A 107 1.49 -4.17 -16.98
N GLY A 108 0.19 -4.13 -17.22
CA GLY A 108 -0.58 -5.24 -17.78
C GLY A 108 -2.00 -4.77 -18.12
N SER A 109 -2.72 -5.51 -18.96
CA SER A 109 -4.11 -5.18 -19.28
C SER A 109 -5.03 -5.28 -18.06
N ALA A 110 -4.67 -6.06 -17.04
CA ALA A 110 -5.48 -6.26 -15.86
C ALA A 110 -5.68 -4.99 -15.01
N ILE A 111 -4.74 -4.04 -15.02
CA ILE A 111 -4.88 -2.77 -14.24
C ILE A 111 -6.01 -1.87 -14.77
N PHE A 112 -6.54 -2.16 -15.96
CA PHE A 112 -7.60 -1.36 -16.58
C PHE A 112 -8.97 -1.91 -16.20
N GLY A 113 -9.87 -1.00 -15.79
CA GLY A 113 -11.29 -1.26 -15.51
C GLY A 113 -12.10 -1.79 -16.69
N TYR A 114 -11.55 -1.67 -17.89
CA TYR A 114 -12.17 -1.98 -19.19
C TYR A 114 -11.20 -2.80 -20.05
N LEU A 115 -11.68 -3.33 -21.18
CA LEU A 115 -10.88 -4.21 -22.05
C LEU A 115 -9.90 -3.40 -22.90
N ILE A 116 -8.61 -3.70 -22.77
CA ILE A 116 -7.54 -3.16 -23.63
C ILE A 116 -7.19 -4.22 -24.68
N GLY A 117 -7.59 -3.98 -25.94
CA GLY A 117 -7.32 -4.83 -27.11
C GLY A 117 -6.83 -4.03 -28.32
N GLU A 118 -6.85 -4.62 -29.53
CA GLU A 118 -6.40 -3.95 -30.76
C GLU A 118 -7.17 -2.64 -31.03
N ILE A 119 -6.48 -1.69 -31.66
CA ILE A 119 -6.72 -0.23 -31.69
C ILE A 119 -8.03 0.21 -32.38
N THR A 120 -8.97 -0.69 -32.65
CA THR A 120 -10.03 -0.51 -33.66
C THR A 120 -11.38 -0.01 -33.15
N GLN A 121 -11.62 0.10 -31.84
CA GLN A 121 -12.90 0.57 -31.31
C GLN A 121 -12.74 1.82 -30.42
N GLU A 122 -13.55 2.84 -30.70
CA GLU A 122 -13.52 4.16 -30.03
C GLU A 122 -14.15 4.13 -28.63
N ASP A 123 -15.04 3.18 -28.35
CA ASP A 123 -15.83 3.10 -27.10
C ASP A 123 -15.33 2.04 -26.10
N ARG A 124 -14.06 1.63 -26.19
CA ARG A 124 -13.49 0.54 -25.34
C ARG A 124 -13.50 0.84 -23.86
N ASP A 125 -13.51 2.11 -23.47
CA ASP A 125 -13.60 2.50 -22.07
C ASP A 125 -15.01 2.32 -21.49
N LEU A 126 -16.00 1.96 -22.31
CA LEU A 126 -17.34 1.56 -21.85
C LEU A 126 -17.44 0.08 -21.47
N ASP A 127 -16.49 -0.76 -21.91
CA ASP A 127 -16.47 -2.18 -21.55
C ASP A 127 -16.13 -2.40 -20.08
N TYR A 128 -16.46 -3.59 -19.56
CA TYR A 128 -16.12 -4.02 -18.21
C TYR A 128 -15.07 -5.13 -18.23
N SER A 129 -13.99 -4.96 -17.47
CA SER A 129 -12.90 -5.94 -17.34
C SER A 129 -13.03 -6.76 -16.06
N GLU A 130 -13.14 -8.08 -16.19
CA GLU A 130 -13.16 -9.02 -15.07
C GLU A 130 -11.76 -9.50 -14.64
N LEU A 131 -10.70 -9.04 -15.31
CA LEU A 131 -9.33 -9.43 -14.98
C LEU A 131 -8.93 -8.91 -13.59
N ASP A 132 -8.40 -9.78 -12.75
CA ASP A 132 -7.85 -9.38 -11.45
C ASP A 132 -6.44 -8.80 -11.62
N ASP A 133 -6.15 -7.71 -10.92
CA ASP A 133 -4.86 -7.00 -10.96
C ASP A 133 -4.03 -7.18 -9.68
N VAL A 134 -4.50 -8.05 -8.78
CA VAL A 134 -3.89 -8.31 -7.47
C VAL A 134 -2.39 -8.61 -7.55
N ASP A 135 -1.91 -9.31 -8.57
CA ASP A 135 -0.50 -9.70 -8.69
C ASP A 135 0.42 -8.56 -9.16
N ILE A 136 -0.15 -7.52 -9.79
CA ILE A 136 0.61 -6.46 -10.49
C ILE A 136 0.48 -5.09 -9.83
N ILE A 137 -0.55 -4.88 -9.00
CA ILE A 137 -0.74 -3.66 -8.23
C ILE A 137 0.09 -3.71 -6.93
N PRO A 138 0.82 -2.63 -6.57
CA PRO A 138 1.52 -2.55 -5.30
C PRO A 138 0.54 -2.50 -4.12
N LYS A 139 1.01 -2.77 -2.90
CA LYS A 139 0.12 -2.81 -1.72
C LYS A 139 0.40 -1.63 -0.82
N CYS A 140 -0.63 -1.06 -0.21
CA CYS A 140 -0.46 -0.08 0.85
C CYS A 140 0.10 -0.77 2.09
N THR A 141 0.88 -0.07 2.91
CA THR A 141 1.28 -0.58 4.23
C THR A 141 0.99 0.43 5.32
N GLU A 142 0.50 -0.06 6.45
CA GLU A 142 0.45 0.75 7.67
C GLU A 142 1.89 1.01 8.13
N LYS A 143 2.18 2.27 8.48
CA LYS A 143 3.49 2.71 8.95
C LYS A 143 3.40 3.22 10.38
N ASN A 144 4.31 2.72 11.21
CA ASN A 144 4.61 3.35 12.49
C ASN A 144 5.52 4.58 12.29
N GLU A 145 4.90 5.76 12.24
CA GLU A 145 5.60 7.05 12.09
C GLU A 145 6.68 7.31 13.17
N ARG A 146 6.53 6.74 14.38
CA ARG A 146 7.52 6.92 15.47
C ARG A 146 8.84 6.21 15.19
N ILE A 147 8.81 5.03 14.57
CA ILE A 147 10.03 4.25 14.29
C ILE A 147 10.76 4.86 13.09
N GLN A 148 10.01 5.31 12.09
CA GLN A 148 10.59 5.77 10.83
C GLN A 148 11.27 7.13 10.96
N ASN A 149 10.68 8.09 11.68
CA ASN A 149 11.34 9.37 11.97
C ASN A 149 12.66 9.17 12.72
N SER A 150 12.73 8.17 13.62
CA SER A 150 13.97 7.84 14.32
C SER A 150 15.02 7.22 13.40
N LEU A 151 14.63 6.36 12.46
CA LEU A 151 15.55 5.72 11.52
C LEU A 151 16.00 6.68 10.42
N GLU A 152 15.11 7.51 9.87
CA GLU A 152 15.48 8.55 8.90
C GLU A 152 16.40 9.60 9.53
N SER A 153 16.15 10.01 10.78
CA SER A 153 17.09 10.88 11.50
C SER A 153 18.46 10.22 11.66
N LEU A 154 18.52 8.92 11.96
CA LEU A 154 19.78 8.18 12.11
C LEU A 154 20.52 8.01 10.77
N PHE A 155 19.81 7.70 9.68
CA PHE A 155 20.40 7.64 8.35
C PHE A 155 20.89 9.01 7.87
N GLN A 156 20.13 10.06 8.13
CA GLN A 156 20.54 11.43 7.83
C GLN A 156 21.75 11.85 8.68
N GLN A 157 21.82 11.47 9.95
CA GLN A 157 23.02 11.64 10.77
C GLN A 157 24.22 10.87 10.20
N ALA A 158 24.02 9.61 9.79
CA ALA A 158 25.08 8.77 9.22
C ALA A 158 25.61 9.32 7.89
N ASP A 159 24.74 9.86 7.03
CA ASP A 159 25.14 10.50 5.78
C ASP A 159 25.87 11.83 6.00
N ILE A 160 25.47 12.62 7.00
CA ILE A 160 26.20 13.81 7.42
C ILE A 160 27.61 13.42 7.89
N LEU A 161 27.73 12.39 8.74
CA LEU A 161 29.02 11.90 9.22
C LEU A 161 29.90 11.34 8.09
N ARG A 162 29.32 10.61 7.12
CA ARG A 162 30.04 10.13 5.92
C ARG A 162 30.55 11.28 5.07
N ARG A 163 29.75 12.34 4.87
CA ARG A 163 30.18 13.55 4.14
C ARG A 163 31.25 14.34 4.88
N GLN A 164 31.22 14.36 6.21
CA GLN A 164 32.26 15.00 7.03
C GLN A 164 33.57 14.17 7.06
N ALA A 165 33.48 12.84 7.07
CA ALA A 165 34.63 11.94 7.04
C ALA A 165 35.34 11.93 5.67
N GLY A 166 34.64 12.20 4.58
CA GLY A 166 35.21 12.31 3.22
C GLY A 166 36.11 13.52 2.97
N ARG A 167 36.42 14.34 3.98
CA ARG A 167 37.28 15.54 3.86
C ARG A 167 38.68 15.39 4.47
N PHE A 168 39.07 14.20 4.93
CA PHE A 168 40.44 13.92 5.38
C PHE A 168 41.18 13.03 4.36
N PRO A 169 42.33 13.44 3.82
CA PRO A 169 43.13 12.57 2.98
C PRO A 169 43.64 11.40 3.84
N PHE A 170 43.34 10.20 3.37
CA PHE A 170 43.79 8.92 3.90
C PHE A 170 45.32 8.91 3.96
N LEU A 171 45.90 8.98 5.17
CA LEU A 171 47.32 8.70 5.37
C LEU A 171 47.52 7.19 5.21
N GLU A 172 48.07 6.84 4.05
CA GLU A 172 48.61 5.54 3.70
C GLU A 172 49.53 5.02 4.83
N THR A 173 49.07 4.03 5.60
CA THR A 173 49.95 3.33 6.54
C THR A 173 50.65 2.22 5.78
N LYS A 174 51.93 2.51 5.46
CA LYS A 174 52.92 1.64 4.83
C LYS A 174 52.81 0.17 5.25
N ARG A 175 52.69 -0.72 4.26
CA ARG A 175 53.21 -2.09 4.33
C ARG A 175 54.71 -2.04 4.61
N LEU A 176 55.15 -2.55 5.75
CA LEU A 176 56.52 -3.00 5.99
C LEU A 176 56.46 -4.28 6.82
N ALA A 177 56.66 -5.41 6.16
CA ALA A 177 57.22 -6.63 6.74
C ALA A 177 57.64 -7.58 5.60
N THR A 178 58.86 -7.37 5.10
CA THR A 178 59.64 -8.39 4.39
C THR A 178 60.41 -9.23 5.41
N THR A 179 60.16 -10.54 5.39
CA THR A 179 61.12 -11.67 5.36
C THR A 179 62.33 -11.69 6.33
N THR A 180 62.45 -12.76 7.15
CA THR A 180 63.41 -13.90 7.05
C THR A 180 63.95 -14.42 8.41
N GLN A 181 64.05 -15.76 8.52
CA GLN A 181 64.96 -16.60 9.37
C GLN A 181 64.68 -16.67 10.89
N ASN A 182 64.67 -17.82 11.56
CA ASN A 182 65.27 -19.15 11.34
C ASN A 182 64.31 -20.31 11.66
#